data_AF-F8AGW9-F1
#
_entry.id   AF-F8AGW9-F1
#
_cell.length_a   1.000
_cell.length_b   1.000
_cell.length_c   1.000
_cell.angle_alpha   90.00
_cell.angle_beta   90.00
_cell.angle_gamma   90.00
#
_symmetry.space_group_name_H-M   'P 1'
#
loop_
_entity.id
_entity.type
_entity.pdbx_description
1 polymer ?
#
loop_
_entity_poly.entity_id
_entity_poly.type
_entity_poly.pdbx_seq_one_letter_code
_entity_poly.pdbx_strand_id
1 'polypeptide(L)' 'MRELIETGLEVEELFRKPQDIEWAYNEPLWLPQSRKVTVPIVLYLPFFCQNKP' A
#
# COMPACT_ATOMS: atom_id res chain seq x y z
N MET A 1 -7.72 -4.40 -16.87
CA MET A 1 -6.52 -3.65 -16.41
C MET A 1 -6.67 -2.14 -16.45
N ARG A 2 -7.14 -1.53 -17.54
CA ARG A 2 -7.33 -0.07 -17.61
C ARG A 2 -8.23 0.47 -16.47
N GLU A 3 -9.39 -0.16 -16.28
CA GLU A 3 -10.35 0.17 -15.21
C GLU A 3 -9.69 0.18 -13.82
N LEU A 4 -8.90 -0.84 -13.48
CA LEU A 4 -8.19 -0.91 -12.19
C LEU A 4 -7.22 0.27 -11.99
N ILE A 5 -6.52 0.68 -13.06
CA ILE A 5 -5.58 1.81 -12.98
C ILE A 5 -6.34 3.13 -12.78
N GLU A 6 -7.40 3.35 -13.55
CA GLU A 6 -8.22 4.56 -13.46
C GLU A 6 -8.86 4.67 -12.06
N THR A 7 -9.49 3.60 -11.56
CA THR A 7 -10.08 3.58 -10.20
C THR A 7 -9.00 3.70 -9.12
N GLY A 8 -7.83 3.10 -9.29
CA GLY A 8 -6.72 3.24 -8.35
C GLY A 8 -6.23 4.69 -8.21
N LEU A 9 -6.16 5.43 -9.33
CA LEU A 9 -5.80 6.85 -9.33
C LEU A 9 -6.86 7.72 -8.66
N GLU A 10 -8.15 7.44 -8.88
CA GLU A 10 -9.25 8.12 -8.19
C GLU A 10 -9.18 7.93 -6.66
N VAL A 11 -8.84 6.71 -6.21
CA VAL A 11 -8.66 6.40 -4.79
C VAL A 11 -7.46 7.16 -4.21
N GLU A 12 -6.32 7.20 -4.92
CA GLU A 12 -5.16 7.99 -4.48
C GLU A 12 -5.48 9.49 -4.41
N GLU A 13 -6.20 10.02 -5.39
CA GLU A 13 -6.66 11.42 -5.40
C GLU A 13 -7.58 11.72 -4.20
N LEU A 14 -8.52 10.83 -3.89
CA LEU A 14 -9.46 10.98 -2.77
C LEU A 14 -8.72 11.10 -1.43
N PHE A 15 -7.69 10.27 -1.21
CA PHE A 15 -6.93 10.26 0.04
C PHE A 15 -5.70 11.18 0.03
N ARG A 16 -5.37 11.78 -1.13
CA ARG A 16 -4.18 12.61 -1.39
C ARG A 16 -2.86 11.95 -0.94
N LYS A 17 -2.83 10.61 -0.92
CA LYS A 17 -1.73 9.78 -0.43
C LYS A 17 -1.77 8.40 -1.09
N PRO A 18 -0.61 7.75 -1.31
CA PRO A 18 -0.57 6.37 -1.78
C PRO A 18 -1.42 5.43 -0.91
N GLN A 19 -2.22 4.60 -1.55
CA GLN A 19 -3.05 3.58 -0.90
C GLN A 19 -2.56 2.18 -1.27
N ASP A 20 -2.64 1.28 -0.30
CA ASP A 20 -2.58 -0.16 -0.50
C ASP A 20 -4.01 -0.66 -0.74
N ILE A 21 -4.29 -1.16 -1.94
CA ILE A 21 -5.63 -1.49 -2.41
C ILE A 21 -5.73 -3.00 -2.64
N GLU A 22 -6.67 -3.64 -1.96
CA GLU A 22 -7.09 -5.00 -2.29
C GLU A 22 -8.18 -4.94 -3.34
N TRP A 23 -8.07 -5.76 -4.40
CA TRP A 23 -9.00 -5.77 -5.52
C TRP A 23 -9.28 -7.18 -6.00
N ALA A 24 -10.46 -7.38 -6.58
CA ALA A 24 -10.86 -8.61 -7.25
C ALA A 24 -11.60 -8.27 -8.55
N TYR A 25 -11.29 -9.01 -9.62
CA TYR A 25 -11.96 -8.85 -10.91
C TYR A 25 -12.87 -10.04 -11.18
N ASN A 26 -14.17 -9.81 -11.08
CA ASN A 26 -15.22 -10.77 -11.40
C ASN A 26 -16.41 -10.03 -12.02
N GLU A 27 -16.12 -9.22 -13.05
CA GLU A 27 -17.04 -8.35 -13.80
C GLU A 27 -18.36 -8.02 -13.05
N PRO A 28 -18.36 -7.01 -12.15
CA PRO A 28 -17.52 -5.81 -12.19
C PRO A 28 -16.17 -5.93 -11.44
N LEU A 29 -15.36 -4.87 -11.51
CA LEU A 29 -14.21 -4.68 -10.63
C LEU A 29 -14.68 -4.37 -9.20
N TRP A 30 -14.12 -5.06 -8.21
CA TRP A 30 -14.42 -4.86 -6.78
C TRP A 30 -13.18 -4.39 -6.03
N LEU A 31 -13.34 -3.35 -5.19
CA LEU A 31 -12.31 -2.83 -4.28
C LEU A 31 -12.79 -3.03 -2.83
N PRO A 32 -12.65 -4.23 -2.23
CA PRO A 32 -13.11 -4.50 -0.87
C PRO A 32 -12.39 -3.67 0.19
N GLN A 33 -11.15 -3.24 -0.06
CA GLN A 33 -10.35 -2.51 0.93
C GLN A 33 -9.39 -1.52 0.28
N SER A 34 -9.29 -0.33 0.89
CA SER A 34 -8.22 0.65 0.64
C SER A 34 -7.71 1.14 1.99
N ARG A 35 -6.38 1.14 2.18
CA ARG A 35 -5.75 1.62 3.40
C ARG A 35 -4.47 2.39 3.10
N LYS A 36 -4.08 3.25 4.04
CA LYS A 36 -2.78 3.93 4.01
C LYS A 36 -1.66 2.88 3.95
N VAL A 37 -0.72 3.06 3.02
CA VAL A 37 0.49 2.23 2.92
C VAL A 37 1.23 2.24 4.26
N THR A 38 1.50 1.05 4.79
CA THR A 38 2.37 0.90 5.97
C THR A 38 3.80 0.79 5.48
N VAL A 39 4.54 1.90 5.55
CA VAL A 39 5.99 1.87 5.32
C VAL A 39 6.68 1.41 6.61
N PRO A 40 7.53 0.37 6.59
CA PRO A 40 8.33 0.04 7.74
C PRO A 40 9.22 1.24 8.05
N ILE A 41 9.12 1.78 9.26
CA ILE A 41 10.15 2.68 9.76
C ILE A 41 11.37 1.80 9.99
N VAL A 42 12.31 1.80 9.04
CA VAL A 42 13.68 1.38 9.30
C VAL A 42 14.26 2.47 10.18
N LEU A 43 13.94 2.44 11.47
CA LEU A 43 14.71 3.17 12.46
C LEU A 43 16.12 2.62 12.30
N TYR A 44 17.05 3.48 11.89
CA TYR A 44 18.47 3.23 11.95
C TYR A 44 18.78 2.57 13.30
N LEU A 45 18.97 1.25 13.30
CA LEU A 45 19.57 0.49 14.39
C LEU A 45 21.02 0.23 13.99
N PRO A 46 21.96 1.18 14.12
CA PRO A 46 23.37 0.84 14.04
C PRO A 46 23.83 0.35 15.41
N PHE A 47 23.16 -0.60 16.10
CA PHE A 47 23.64 -0.98 17.45
C PHE A 47 23.36 -2.40 17.96
N PHE A 48 22.77 -3.32 17.18
CA PHE A 48 22.45 -4.67 17.70
C PHE A 48 23.17 -5.84 17.02
N CYS A 49 24.24 -5.58 16.25
CA CYS A 49 25.09 -6.63 15.67
C CYS A 49 26.57 -6.56 16.09
N GLN A 50 26.92 -5.90 17.21
CA GLN A 50 28.32 -5.84 17.68
C GLN A 50 28.65 -6.65 18.93
N ASN A 51 27.72 -7.37 19.56
CA ASN A 51 28.08 -8.26 20.66
C ASN A 51 27.26 -9.54 20.63
N LYS A 52 27.71 -10.52 19.84
CA LYS A 52 27.55 -11.92 20.22
C LYS A 52 28.92 -12.38 20.73
N PRO A 53 29.01 -12.93 21.96
CA PRO A 53 30.22 -13.60 22.44
C PRO A 53 30.55 -14.84 21.59
#